data_AF-R1EZZ1-F1
#
_entry.id   AF-R1EZZ1-F1
#
_cell.length_a   1.000
_cell.length_b   1.000
_cell.length_c   1.000
_cell.angle_alpha   90.00
_cell.angle_beta   90.00
_cell.angle_gamma   90.00
#
_symmetry.space_group_name_H-M   'P 1'
#
loop_
_entity.id
_entity.type
_entity.pdbx_description
1 polymer ?
#
loop_
_entity_poly.entity_id
_entity_poly.type
_entity_poly.pdbx_seq_one_letter_code
_entity_poly.pdbx_strand_id
1 'polypeptide(L)'
;AEISLIPESSLLGKSLRETTFRSQYGLSVVGLRRGSEALTGRLVDEPLQLGDRLLLAGNWSLIRQLHVHQRDFLLLGLPAEVDEMAPARSQAAYALLSLGVMVLLMVTDPVPNVVAALIACLLMGQFRCIDLESAYKSIHWPTLILIVGMLPFALALQKTGGVDLIVGFLMDLVGDMGPRVMLASLFALCALTGLFISNTATAVLMAPIAIGAAQQMGVSPYPFAMTIAIAASAAFMTPVSSPVNTLVLGPGEYRFIDFVRVGVPFTLLVMGVSVVAIPWFFPF
;
A
#
# COMPACT_ATOMS: atom_id res chain seq x y z
N ALA A 1 10.23 0.16 -20.21
CA ALA A 1 11.29 -0.79 -19.80
C ALA A 1 12.65 -0.20 -20.13
N GLU A 2 13.66 -0.41 -19.30
CA GLU A 2 15.03 0.08 -19.53
C GLU A 2 15.93 -1.06 -19.99
N ILE A 3 16.63 -0.85 -21.11
CA ILE A 3 17.55 -1.82 -21.70
C ILE A 3 18.94 -1.19 -21.88
N SER A 4 19.99 -1.99 -21.81
CA SER A 4 21.35 -1.61 -22.18
C SER A 4 21.84 -2.47 -23.32
N LEU A 5 22.72 -1.92 -24.14
CA LEU A 5 23.39 -2.67 -25.21
C LEU A 5 24.47 -3.58 -24.61
N ILE A 6 24.59 -4.80 -25.16
CA ILE A 6 25.69 -5.72 -24.83
C ILE A 6 26.90 -5.47 -25.75
N PRO A 7 28.11 -5.86 -25.34
CA PRO A 7 29.32 -5.69 -26.15
C PRO A 7 29.26 -6.35 -27.53
N GLU A 8 28.58 -7.48 -27.68
CA GLU A 8 28.41 -8.16 -28.98
C GLU A 8 27.22 -7.65 -29.81
N SER A 9 26.56 -6.55 -29.41
CA SER A 9 25.36 -6.07 -30.10
C SER A 9 25.66 -5.58 -31.52
N SER A 10 24.87 -6.06 -32.48
CA SER A 10 24.92 -5.68 -33.90
C SER A 10 24.46 -4.24 -34.19
N LEU A 11 24.02 -3.53 -33.14
CA LEU A 11 23.46 -2.18 -33.17
C LEU A 11 24.46 -1.12 -32.72
N LEU A 12 25.64 -1.52 -32.22
CA LEU A 12 26.71 -0.61 -31.85
C LEU A 12 27.17 0.21 -33.07
N GLY A 13 27.29 1.52 -32.88
CA GLY A 13 27.73 2.47 -33.92
C GLY A 13 26.66 2.85 -34.94
N LYS A 14 25.47 2.25 -34.91
CA LYS A 14 24.35 2.60 -35.79
C LYS A 14 23.38 3.55 -35.11
N SER A 15 22.71 4.38 -35.89
CA SER A 15 21.63 5.24 -35.36
C SER A 15 20.32 4.48 -35.18
N LEU A 16 19.43 5.00 -34.33
CA LEU A 16 18.07 4.45 -34.16
C LEU A 16 17.27 4.47 -35.48
N ARG A 17 17.58 5.40 -36.39
CA ARG A 17 17.03 5.45 -37.74
C ARG A 17 17.53 4.32 -38.62
N GLU A 18 18.83 4.07 -38.65
CA GLU A 18 19.46 3.03 -39.48
C GLU A 18 19.07 1.63 -39.05
N THR A 19 18.93 1.43 -37.74
CA THR A 19 18.49 0.16 -37.15
C THR A 19 17.00 -0.10 -37.36
N THR A 20 16.24 0.91 -37.81
CA THR A 20 14.79 0.85 -38.00
C THR A 20 14.09 0.22 -36.78
N PHE A 21 14.55 0.60 -35.58
CA PHE A 21 14.25 -0.11 -34.33
C PHE A 21 12.74 -0.34 -34.12
N ARG A 22 11.93 0.66 -34.47
CA ARG A 22 10.46 0.59 -34.37
C ARG A 22 9.83 -0.44 -35.31
N SER A 23 10.33 -0.63 -36.52
CA SER A 23 9.78 -1.63 -37.44
C SER A 23 10.27 -3.04 -37.12
N GLN A 24 11.51 -3.17 -36.63
CA GLN A 24 12.09 -4.47 -36.30
C GLN A 24 11.52 -5.05 -35.01
N TYR A 25 11.36 -4.22 -33.96
CA TYR A 25 10.93 -4.67 -32.64
C TYR A 25 9.51 -4.22 -32.27
N GLY A 26 8.89 -3.33 -33.04
CA GLY A 26 7.55 -2.80 -32.72
C GLY A 26 7.52 -1.89 -31.49
N LEU A 27 8.69 -1.44 -31.01
CA LEU A 27 8.87 -0.67 -29.78
C LEU A 27 9.46 0.70 -30.11
N SER A 28 9.06 1.72 -29.34
CA SER A 28 9.57 3.08 -29.50
C SER A 28 10.58 3.41 -28.40
N VAL A 29 11.74 3.92 -28.80
CA VAL A 29 12.73 4.46 -27.85
C VAL A 29 12.30 5.88 -27.49
N VAL A 30 12.02 6.11 -26.21
CA VAL A 30 11.53 7.40 -25.68
C VAL A 30 12.66 8.23 -25.10
N GLY A 31 13.74 7.59 -24.66
CA GLY A 31 14.91 8.26 -24.11
C GLY A 31 16.16 7.42 -24.24
N LEU A 32 17.29 8.10 -24.31
CA LEU A 32 18.63 7.51 -24.29
C LEU A 32 19.45 8.21 -23.20
N ARG A 33 20.06 7.40 -22.34
CA ARG A 33 20.92 7.87 -21.27
C ARG A 33 22.33 7.33 -21.47
N ARG A 34 23.32 8.22 -21.48
CA ARG A 34 24.74 7.87 -21.61
C ARG A 34 25.43 8.19 -20.28
N GLY A 35 25.81 7.14 -19.56
CA GLY A 35 26.33 7.27 -18.21
C GLY A 35 25.31 7.94 -17.27
N SER A 36 25.66 9.10 -16.71
CA SER A 36 24.81 9.88 -15.80
C SER A 36 23.85 10.83 -16.49
N GLU A 37 24.08 11.19 -17.76
CA GLU A 37 23.34 12.24 -18.47
C GLU A 37 22.28 11.68 -19.42
N ALA A 38 21.09 12.29 -19.38
CA ALA A 38 20.05 12.02 -20.35
C ALA A 38 20.30 12.87 -21.60
N LEU A 39 20.46 12.21 -22.75
CA LEU A 39 20.67 12.91 -24.02
C LEU A 39 19.35 13.57 -24.43
N THR A 40 19.39 14.90 -24.58
CA THR A 40 18.24 15.73 -24.97
C THR A 40 18.44 16.20 -26.41
N GLY A 41 17.53 15.83 -27.32
CA GLY A 41 17.64 16.19 -28.74
C GLY A 41 17.07 15.15 -29.70
N ARG A 42 17.56 15.14 -30.95
CA ARG A 42 17.19 14.15 -31.98
C ARG A 42 17.87 12.81 -31.72
N LEU A 43 17.33 12.08 -30.75
CA LEU A 43 17.73 10.70 -30.40
C LEU A 43 17.82 9.76 -31.60
N VAL A 44 17.04 10.04 -32.65
CA VAL A 44 16.88 9.20 -33.84
C VAL A 44 18.16 9.11 -34.68
N ASP A 45 18.99 10.16 -34.69
CA ASP A 45 20.18 10.25 -35.54
C ASP A 45 21.49 10.00 -34.77
N GLU A 46 21.41 9.81 -33.44
CA GLU A 46 22.59 9.57 -32.59
C GLU A 46 23.07 8.10 -32.71
N PRO A 47 24.38 7.87 -32.91
CA PRO A 47 24.93 6.52 -32.94
C PRO A 47 24.95 5.92 -31.53
N LEU A 48 24.47 4.69 -31.43
CA LEU A 48 24.41 3.92 -30.20
C LEU A 48 25.80 3.49 -29.73
N GLN A 49 26.13 3.73 -28.47
CA GLN A 49 27.40 3.36 -27.85
C GLN A 49 27.23 2.29 -26.77
N LEU A 50 28.31 1.58 -26.50
CA LEU A 50 28.34 0.56 -25.45
C LEU A 50 28.14 1.24 -24.08
N GLY A 51 27.17 0.73 -23.32
CA GLY A 51 26.77 1.32 -22.03
C GLY A 51 25.65 2.37 -22.12
N ASP A 52 25.16 2.69 -23.33
CA ASP A 52 23.94 3.48 -23.49
C ASP A 52 22.74 2.69 -22.96
N ARG A 53 21.89 3.38 -22.18
CA ARG A 53 20.62 2.85 -21.68
C ARG A 53 19.47 3.46 -22.45
N LEU A 54 18.62 2.60 -23.02
CA LEU A 54 17.47 3.00 -23.81
C LEU A 54 16.20 2.76 -23.00
N LEU A 55 15.34 3.77 -22.94
CA LEU A 55 14.01 3.67 -22.38
C LEU A 55 13.02 3.32 -23.48
N LEU A 56 12.40 2.14 -23.39
CA LEU A 56 11.43 1.63 -24.36
C LEU A 56 9.99 1.83 -23.88
N ALA A 57 9.14 2.27 -24.79
CA ALA A 57 7.68 2.29 -24.65
C ALA A 57 7.00 1.56 -25.82
N GLY A 58 5.97 0.78 -25.51
CA GLY A 58 5.20 0.03 -26.51
C GLY A 58 4.39 -1.10 -25.89
N ASN A 59 3.99 -2.07 -26.72
CA ASN A 59 3.20 -3.21 -26.27
C ASN A 59 4.03 -4.11 -25.33
N TRP A 60 3.49 -4.40 -24.15
CA TRP A 60 4.11 -5.25 -23.14
C TRP A 60 4.46 -6.66 -23.65
N SER A 61 3.66 -7.23 -24.57
CA SER A 61 3.97 -8.54 -25.14
C SER A 61 5.28 -8.53 -25.94
N LEU A 62 5.56 -7.46 -26.68
CA LEU A 62 6.78 -7.27 -27.45
C LEU A 62 7.98 -6.98 -26.54
N ILE A 63 7.79 -6.20 -25.47
CA ILE A 63 8.83 -5.96 -24.45
C ILE A 63 9.25 -7.28 -23.79
N ARG A 64 8.30 -8.20 -23.50
CA ARG A 64 8.64 -9.53 -22.98
C ARG A 64 9.36 -10.41 -24.00
N GLN A 65 9.04 -10.30 -25.29
CA GLN A 65 9.74 -11.06 -26.34
C GLN A 65 11.21 -10.66 -26.50
N LEU A 66 11.56 -9.39 -26.23
CA LEU A 66 12.96 -8.95 -26.16
C LEU A 66 13.76 -9.70 -25.08
N HIS A 67 13.12 -10.14 -23.99
CA HIS A 67 13.77 -10.90 -22.94
C HIS A 67 14.17 -12.31 -23.40
N VAL A 68 13.40 -12.91 -24.31
CA VAL A 68 13.62 -14.28 -24.81
C VAL A 68 14.72 -14.30 -25.88
N HIS A 69 14.89 -13.21 -26.63
CA HIS A 69 15.89 -13.09 -27.70
C HIS A 69 17.03 -12.17 -27.28
N GLN A 70 17.86 -12.60 -26.31
CA GLN A 70 18.94 -11.83 -25.68
C GLN A 70 20.17 -11.53 -26.57
N ARG A 71 20.02 -11.45 -27.89
CA ARG A 71 21.19 -11.34 -28.79
C ARG A 71 21.83 -9.95 -28.84
N ASP A 72 21.10 -8.90 -28.52
CA ASP A 72 21.59 -7.51 -28.70
C ASP A 72 21.39 -6.62 -27.47
N PHE A 73 20.65 -7.07 -26.44
CA PHE A 73 20.25 -6.24 -25.30
C PHE A 73 20.30 -6.97 -23.96
N LEU A 74 20.70 -6.25 -22.93
CA LEU A 74 20.62 -6.64 -21.53
C LEU A 74 19.52 -5.81 -20.88
N LEU A 75 18.47 -6.49 -20.41
CA LEU A 75 17.30 -5.86 -19.82
C LEU A 75 17.65 -5.46 -18.37
N LEU A 76 17.91 -4.17 -18.13
CA LEU A 76 18.39 -3.67 -16.84
C LEU A 76 17.24 -3.39 -15.86
N GLY A 77 16.05 -3.09 -16.37
CA GLY A 77 14.88 -2.78 -15.56
C GLY A 77 13.59 -3.08 -16.30
N LEU A 78 12.90 -4.14 -15.86
CA LEU A 78 11.45 -4.22 -16.01
C LEU A 78 10.87 -3.32 -14.91
N PRO A 79 9.99 -2.36 -15.20
CA PRO A 79 9.25 -1.70 -14.12
C PRO A 79 8.54 -2.79 -13.31
N ALA A 80 8.55 -2.68 -11.98
CA ALA A 80 7.89 -3.64 -11.08
C ALA A 80 6.39 -3.85 -11.43
N GLU A 81 5.82 -2.95 -12.22
CA GLU A 81 4.46 -2.99 -12.80
C GLU A 81 4.22 -4.15 -13.80
N VAL A 82 5.26 -4.87 -14.26
CA VAL A 82 5.08 -6.03 -15.16
C VAL A 82 4.30 -7.18 -14.50
N ASP A 83 4.32 -7.24 -13.16
CA ASP A 83 3.55 -8.20 -12.35
C ASP A 83 2.16 -7.69 -11.91
N GLU A 84 1.84 -6.41 -12.11
CA GLU A 84 0.53 -5.83 -11.73
C GLU A 84 -0.49 -5.80 -12.88
N MET A 85 -0.20 -6.47 -14.00
CA MET A 85 -1.14 -6.46 -15.12
C MET A 85 -2.32 -7.37 -14.80
N ALA A 86 -3.48 -6.76 -14.51
CA ALA A 86 -4.73 -7.44 -14.14
C ALA A 86 -4.95 -8.69 -15.02
N PRO A 87 -4.90 -9.90 -14.43
CA PRO A 87 -4.67 -11.16 -15.14
C PRO A 87 -5.74 -11.48 -16.21
N ALA A 88 -6.92 -10.89 -16.14
CA ALA A 88 -7.96 -11.06 -17.14
C ALA A 88 -8.92 -9.85 -17.20
N ARG A 89 -8.60 -8.83 -18.00
CA ARG A 89 -9.51 -7.68 -18.25
C ARG A 89 -10.89 -8.11 -18.76
N SER A 90 -10.99 -9.26 -19.44
CA SER A 90 -12.24 -9.87 -19.89
C SER A 90 -13.11 -10.45 -18.76
N GLN A 91 -12.53 -10.76 -17.60
CA GLN A 91 -13.20 -11.34 -16.44
C GLN A 91 -13.68 -10.27 -15.44
N ALA A 92 -13.49 -8.98 -15.76
CA ALA A 92 -13.78 -7.87 -14.85
C ALA A 92 -15.24 -7.86 -14.34
N ALA A 93 -16.20 -8.24 -15.19
CA ALA A 93 -17.61 -8.33 -14.79
C ALA A 93 -17.84 -9.39 -13.70
N TYR A 94 -17.18 -10.55 -13.81
CA TYR A 94 -17.29 -11.63 -12.81
C TYR A 94 -16.54 -11.30 -11.52
N ALA A 95 -15.42 -10.58 -11.60
CA ALA A 95 -14.73 -10.05 -10.42
C ALA A 95 -15.62 -9.04 -9.67
N LEU A 96 -16.25 -8.10 -10.38
CA LEU A 96 -17.19 -7.14 -9.80
C LEU A 96 -18.42 -7.83 -9.21
N LEU A 97 -18.95 -8.85 -9.87
CA LEU A 97 -20.04 -9.67 -9.33
C LEU A 97 -19.63 -10.35 -8.03
N SER A 98 -18.46 -10.98 -7.99
CA SER A 98 -17.95 -11.66 -6.79
C SER A 98 -17.78 -10.69 -5.63
N LEU A 99 -17.27 -9.48 -5.90
CA LEU A 99 -17.17 -8.41 -4.92
C LEU A 99 -18.56 -7.93 -4.45
N GLY A 100 -19.51 -7.77 -5.38
CA GLY A 100 -20.89 -7.37 -5.06
C GLY A 100 -21.59 -8.38 -4.16
N VAL A 101 -21.41 -9.68 -4.43
CA VAL A 101 -21.93 -10.77 -3.57
C VAL A 101 -21.31 -10.70 -2.17
N MET A 102 -20.00 -10.50 -2.07
CA MET A 102 -19.31 -10.34 -0.78
C MET A 102 -19.92 -9.20 0.04
N VAL A 103 -20.04 -8.02 -0.57
CA VAL A 103 -20.57 -6.82 0.10
C VAL A 103 -22.02 -7.04 0.53
N LEU A 104 -22.84 -7.63 -0.35
CA LEU A 104 -24.24 -7.92 -0.02
C LEU A 104 -24.35 -8.86 1.18
N LEU A 105 -23.56 -9.93 1.21
CA LEU A 105 -23.51 -10.87 2.34
C LEU A 105 -22.99 -10.22 3.63
N MET A 106 -22.05 -9.28 3.55
CA MET A 106 -21.56 -8.57 4.73
C MET A 106 -22.57 -7.54 5.27
N VAL A 107 -23.37 -6.92 4.40
CA VAL A 107 -24.34 -5.89 4.81
C VAL A 107 -25.66 -6.50 5.28
N THR A 108 -26.05 -7.65 4.73
CA THR A 108 -27.30 -8.32 5.12
C THR A 108 -27.12 -9.26 6.31
N ASP A 109 -25.88 -9.52 6.73
CA ASP A 109 -25.47 -10.42 7.82
C ASP A 109 -26.11 -11.84 7.83
N PRO A 110 -26.43 -12.52 6.69
CA PRO A 110 -26.92 -13.91 6.72
C PRO A 110 -25.82 -14.92 7.11
N VAL A 111 -24.55 -14.56 6.93
CA VAL A 111 -23.39 -15.39 7.24
C VAL A 111 -22.29 -14.54 7.88
N PRO A 112 -21.39 -15.12 8.71
CA PRO A 112 -20.26 -14.38 9.24
C PRO A 112 -19.39 -13.77 8.14
N ASN A 113 -18.86 -12.57 8.38
CA ASN A 113 -18.03 -11.82 7.41
C ASN A 113 -16.86 -12.64 6.81
N VAL A 114 -16.25 -13.52 7.61
CA VAL A 114 -15.19 -14.43 7.16
C VAL A 114 -15.70 -15.40 6.10
N VAL A 115 -16.91 -15.93 6.29
CA VAL A 115 -17.55 -16.84 5.33
C VAL A 115 -17.93 -16.10 4.05
N ALA A 116 -18.45 -14.87 4.15
CA ALA A 116 -18.73 -14.02 2.99
C ALA A 116 -17.48 -13.77 2.13
N ALA A 117 -16.34 -13.47 2.77
CA ALA A 117 -15.06 -13.30 2.09
C ALA A 117 -14.55 -14.60 1.42
N LEU A 118 -14.71 -15.75 2.07
CA LEU A 118 -14.35 -17.06 1.50
C LEU A 118 -15.20 -17.43 0.29
N ILE A 119 -16.51 -17.16 0.33
CA ILE A 119 -17.41 -17.36 -0.81
C ILE A 119 -16.94 -16.51 -2.00
N ALA A 120 -16.62 -15.24 -1.77
CA ALA A 120 -16.13 -14.35 -2.82
C ALA A 120 -14.81 -14.84 -3.43
N CYS A 121 -13.89 -15.33 -2.60
CA CYS A 121 -12.63 -15.93 -3.05
C CYS A 121 -12.85 -17.18 -3.93
N LEU A 122 -13.76 -18.06 -3.52
CA LEU A 122 -14.14 -19.25 -4.29
C LEU A 122 -14.77 -18.88 -5.64
N LEU A 123 -15.64 -17.86 -5.67
CA LEU A 123 -16.23 -17.34 -6.92
C LEU A 123 -15.15 -16.78 -7.85
N MET A 124 -14.19 -16.02 -7.33
CA MET A 124 -13.06 -15.52 -8.13
C MET A 124 -12.22 -16.65 -8.74
N GLY A 125 -12.01 -17.74 -8.01
CA GLY A 125 -11.37 -18.94 -8.53
C GLY A 125 -12.22 -19.67 -9.58
N GLN A 126 -13.54 -19.81 -9.33
CA GLN A 126 -14.48 -20.48 -10.22
C GLN A 126 -14.58 -19.78 -11.58
N PHE A 127 -14.65 -18.44 -11.58
CA PHE A 127 -14.67 -17.64 -12.80
C PHE A 127 -13.29 -17.49 -13.44
N ARG A 128 -12.23 -18.04 -12.85
CA ARG A 128 -10.83 -17.89 -13.31
C ARG A 128 -10.42 -16.42 -13.42
N CYS A 129 -10.88 -15.59 -12.48
CA CYS A 129 -10.44 -14.21 -12.34
C CYS A 129 -8.99 -14.14 -11.82
N ILE A 130 -8.59 -15.12 -11.01
CA ILE A 130 -7.26 -15.27 -10.43
C ILE A 130 -6.83 -16.74 -10.45
N ASP A 131 -5.53 -16.99 -10.64
CA ASP A 131 -4.93 -18.31 -10.48
C ASP A 131 -4.50 -18.56 -9.02
N LEU A 132 -4.34 -19.84 -8.65
CA LEU A 132 -4.02 -20.23 -7.28
C LEU A 132 -2.66 -19.67 -6.82
N GLU A 133 -1.68 -19.59 -7.73
CA GLU A 133 -0.34 -19.10 -7.40
C GLU A 133 -0.35 -17.59 -7.11
N SER A 134 -1.02 -16.79 -7.94
CA SER A 134 -1.24 -15.37 -7.71
C SER A 134 -2.04 -15.11 -6.43
N ALA A 135 -3.07 -15.93 -6.16
CA ALA A 135 -3.85 -15.84 -4.93
C ALA A 135 -2.97 -16.07 -3.67
N TYR A 136 -2.11 -17.09 -3.66
CA TYR A 136 -1.17 -17.33 -2.56
C TYR A 136 -0.12 -16.22 -2.43
N LYS A 137 0.39 -15.69 -3.55
CA LYS A 137 1.35 -14.58 -3.56
C LYS A 137 0.73 -13.27 -3.05
N SER A 138 -0.58 -13.09 -3.22
CA SER A 138 -1.30 -11.92 -2.71
C SER A 138 -1.46 -11.91 -1.18
N ILE A 139 -1.23 -13.03 -0.51
CA ILE A 139 -1.30 -13.12 0.96
C ILE A 139 -0.08 -12.44 1.58
N HIS A 140 -0.32 -11.36 2.32
CA HIS A 140 0.74 -10.67 3.06
C HIS A 140 1.05 -11.40 4.39
N TRP A 141 1.80 -12.50 4.32
CA TRP A 141 2.20 -13.32 5.46
C TRP A 141 2.77 -12.55 6.66
N PRO A 142 3.64 -11.53 6.48
CA PRO A 142 4.14 -10.74 7.61
C PRO A 142 3.02 -10.10 8.42
N THR A 143 1.95 -9.64 7.78
CA THR A 143 0.80 -9.03 8.46
C THR A 143 0.01 -10.06 9.26
N LEU A 144 -0.21 -11.26 8.70
CA LEU A 144 -0.89 -12.33 9.42
C LEU A 144 -0.11 -12.78 10.65
N ILE A 145 1.21 -12.99 10.50
CA ILE A 145 2.10 -13.36 11.61
C ILE A 145 2.10 -12.27 12.68
N LEU A 146 2.12 -11.00 12.28
CA LEU A 146 2.05 -9.87 13.21
C LEU A 146 0.73 -9.85 13.99
N ILE A 147 -0.42 -10.00 13.33
CA ILE A 147 -1.73 -10.04 14.00
C ILE A 147 -1.79 -11.20 15.00
N VAL A 148 -1.37 -12.39 14.57
CA VAL A 148 -1.34 -13.59 15.44
C VAL A 148 -0.34 -13.44 16.59
N GLY A 149 0.83 -12.85 16.34
CA GLY A 149 1.86 -12.63 17.36
C GLY A 149 1.51 -11.55 18.38
N MET A 150 0.72 -10.56 17.98
CA MET A 150 0.25 -9.49 18.87
C MET A 150 -0.88 -9.94 19.79
N LEU A 151 -1.65 -10.99 19.46
CA LEU A 151 -2.70 -11.55 20.32
C LEU A 151 -2.15 -11.99 21.69
N PRO A 152 -1.09 -12.84 21.79
CA PRO A 152 -0.43 -13.16 23.05
C PRO A 152 0.13 -11.94 23.79
N PHE A 153 0.72 -10.99 23.07
CA PHE A 153 1.25 -9.76 23.66
C PHE A 153 0.14 -8.92 24.30
N ALA A 154 -0.98 -8.71 23.59
CA ALA A 154 -2.14 -7.99 24.09
C ALA A 154 -2.73 -8.68 25.33
N LEU A 155 -2.86 -10.02 25.30
CA LEU A 155 -3.31 -10.80 26.46
C LEU A 155 -2.34 -10.71 27.63
N ALA A 156 -1.02 -10.73 27.39
CA ALA A 156 -0.01 -10.57 28.43
C ALA A 156 -0.08 -9.17 29.04
N LEU A 157 -0.16 -8.12 28.21
CA LEU A 157 -0.27 -6.73 28.66
C LEU A 157 -1.55 -6.48 29.48
N GLN A 158 -2.65 -7.13 29.11
CA GLN A 158 -3.89 -7.09 29.88
C GLN A 158 -3.74 -7.84 31.23
N LYS A 159 -3.17 -9.05 31.21
CA LYS A 159 -2.99 -9.86 32.44
C LYS A 159 -1.97 -9.27 33.42
N THR A 160 -0.97 -8.54 32.94
CA THR A 160 0.01 -7.86 33.81
C THR A 160 -0.51 -6.53 34.36
N GLY A 161 -1.72 -6.10 33.99
CA GLY A 161 -2.30 -4.81 34.38
C GLY A 161 -1.69 -3.62 33.64
N GLY A 162 -0.89 -3.84 32.59
CA GLY A 162 -0.31 -2.77 31.79
C GLY A 162 -1.36 -1.93 31.07
N VAL A 163 -2.44 -2.57 30.61
CA VAL A 163 -3.61 -1.85 30.05
C VAL A 163 -4.25 -0.97 31.13
N ASP A 164 -4.46 -1.49 32.34
CA ASP A 164 -5.08 -0.75 33.44
C ASP A 164 -4.24 0.45 33.88
N LEU A 165 -2.90 0.33 33.87
CA LEU A 165 -2.00 1.46 34.15
C LEU A 165 -2.11 2.57 33.11
N ILE A 166 -2.12 2.22 31.82
CA ILE A 166 -2.22 3.21 30.74
C ILE A 166 -3.60 3.89 30.76
N VAL A 167 -4.66 3.09 30.92
CA VAL A 167 -6.03 3.60 30.99
C VAL A 167 -6.20 4.47 32.24
N GLY A 168 -5.69 4.05 33.39
CA GLY A 168 -5.72 4.84 34.64
C GLY A 168 -5.04 6.20 34.45
N PHE A 169 -3.85 6.23 33.85
CA PHE A 169 -3.16 7.48 33.54
C PHE A 169 -3.95 8.39 32.59
N LEU A 170 -4.61 7.81 31.57
CA LEU A 170 -5.47 8.58 30.66
C LEU A 170 -6.74 9.10 31.36
N MET A 171 -7.32 8.30 32.26
CA MET A 171 -8.49 8.67 33.06
C MET A 171 -8.17 9.80 34.03
N ASP A 172 -7.01 9.76 34.69
CA ASP A 172 -6.57 10.83 35.60
C ASP A 172 -6.33 12.17 34.87
N LEU A 173 -5.85 12.10 33.62
CA LEU A 173 -5.58 13.29 32.82
C LEU A 173 -6.83 13.89 32.17
N VAL A 174 -7.77 13.05 31.70
CA VAL A 174 -8.81 13.48 30.75
C VAL A 174 -10.19 12.86 31.04
N GLY A 175 -10.30 11.93 31.98
CA GLY A 175 -11.53 11.16 32.24
C GLY A 175 -12.73 12.04 32.60
N ASP A 176 -12.53 13.07 33.43
CA ASP A 176 -13.57 14.00 33.85
C ASP A 176 -14.04 14.94 32.73
N MET A 177 -13.28 15.04 31.63
CA MET A 177 -13.62 15.89 30.48
C MET A 177 -14.58 15.21 29.49
N GLY A 178 -14.90 13.94 29.73
CA GLY A 178 -15.92 13.17 29.02
C GLY A 178 -15.42 12.33 27.83
N PRO A 179 -16.27 11.44 27.28
CA PRO A 179 -15.86 10.41 26.32
C PRO A 179 -15.26 10.95 25.01
N ARG A 180 -15.68 12.13 24.55
CA ARG A 180 -15.15 12.75 23.32
C ARG A 180 -13.69 13.16 23.47
N VAL A 181 -13.30 13.67 24.64
CA VAL A 181 -11.92 14.08 24.89
C VAL A 181 -11.03 12.85 25.05
N MET A 182 -11.56 11.76 25.61
CA MET A 182 -10.89 10.46 25.62
C MET A 182 -10.68 9.89 24.21
N LEU A 183 -11.65 10.03 23.29
CA LEU A 183 -11.43 9.65 21.88
C LEU A 183 -10.30 10.47 21.26
N ALA A 184 -10.26 11.78 21.51
CA ALA A 184 -9.22 12.66 21.00
C ALA A 184 -7.83 12.28 21.55
N SER A 185 -7.72 11.99 22.84
CA SER A 185 -6.47 11.59 23.47
C SER A 185 -5.97 10.24 22.95
N LEU A 186 -6.86 9.26 22.81
CA LEU A 186 -6.54 7.96 22.21
C LEU A 186 -6.14 8.07 20.74
N PHE A 187 -6.83 8.93 19.97
CA PHE A 187 -6.44 9.22 18.59
C PHE A 187 -5.03 9.80 18.52
N ALA A 188 -4.74 10.81 19.35
CA ALA A 188 -3.43 11.45 19.39
C ALA A 188 -2.33 10.46 19.81
N LEU A 189 -2.59 9.65 20.83
CA LEU A 189 -1.67 8.60 21.28
C LEU A 189 -1.40 7.57 20.19
N CYS A 190 -2.45 7.11 19.49
CA CYS A 190 -2.35 6.18 18.37
C CYS A 190 -1.60 6.79 17.17
N ALA A 191 -1.88 8.05 16.85
CA ALA A 191 -1.20 8.74 15.77
C ALA A 191 0.30 8.88 16.07
N LEU A 192 0.66 9.22 17.32
CA LEU A 192 2.04 9.36 17.79
C LEU A 192 2.83 8.05 17.75
N THR A 193 2.25 6.95 18.21
CA THR A 193 2.89 5.63 18.13
C THR A 193 3.01 5.15 16.69
N GLY A 194 2.03 5.51 15.84
CA GLY A 194 2.04 5.26 14.41
C GLY A 194 3.19 5.94 13.64
N LEU A 195 3.92 6.91 14.21
CA LEU A 195 5.11 7.49 13.54
C LEU A 195 6.25 6.47 13.41
N PHE A 196 6.32 5.47 14.30
CA PHE A 196 7.45 4.55 14.41
C PHE A 196 7.10 3.10 14.06
N ILE A 197 5.81 2.80 13.97
CA ILE A 197 5.26 1.45 13.86
C ILE A 197 4.36 1.39 12.62
N SER A 198 4.24 0.21 11.99
CA SER A 198 3.32 0.03 10.86
C SER A 198 1.86 0.20 11.30
N ASN A 199 1.02 0.70 10.41
CA ASN A 199 -0.41 0.97 10.68
C ASN A 199 -1.12 -0.25 11.31
N THR A 200 -0.84 -1.45 10.80
CA THR A 200 -1.46 -2.67 11.32
C THR A 200 -0.97 -3.04 12.72
N ALA A 201 0.33 -2.91 13.01
CA ALA A 201 0.84 -3.15 14.36
C ALA A 201 0.25 -2.14 15.36
N THR A 202 0.20 -0.86 14.99
CA THR A 202 -0.35 0.20 15.84
C THR A 202 -1.81 -0.05 16.19
N ALA A 203 -2.64 -0.40 15.20
CA ALA A 203 -4.05 -0.71 15.43
C ALA A 203 -4.24 -1.86 16.43
N VAL A 204 -3.47 -2.94 16.26
CA VAL A 204 -3.58 -4.12 17.13
C VAL A 204 -3.06 -3.85 18.54
N LEU A 205 -2.02 -3.03 18.69
CA LEU A 205 -1.50 -2.62 20.00
C LEU A 205 -2.45 -1.68 20.75
N MET A 206 -3.10 -0.75 20.05
CA MET A 206 -3.95 0.28 20.66
C MET A 206 -5.38 -0.18 20.92
N ALA A 207 -5.90 -1.15 20.17
CA ALA A 207 -7.27 -1.63 20.33
C ALA A 207 -7.62 -2.11 21.76
N PRO A 208 -6.78 -2.91 22.46
CA PRO A 208 -7.05 -3.32 23.83
C PRO A 208 -7.11 -2.15 24.81
N ILE A 209 -6.24 -1.14 24.62
CA ILE A 209 -6.19 0.06 25.45
C ILE A 209 -7.47 0.88 25.29
N ALA A 210 -7.92 1.07 24.05
CA ALA A 210 -9.14 1.81 23.75
C ALA A 210 -10.40 1.09 24.26
N ILE A 211 -10.47 -0.24 24.12
CA ILE A 211 -11.57 -1.04 24.67
C ILE A 211 -11.57 -0.99 26.20
N GLY A 212 -10.40 -1.10 26.85
CA GLY A 212 -10.27 -0.97 28.29
C GLY A 212 -10.71 0.41 28.80
N ALA A 213 -10.35 1.48 28.09
CA ALA A 213 -10.80 2.84 28.42
C ALA A 213 -12.33 2.99 28.32
N ALA A 214 -12.95 2.45 27.26
CA ALA A 214 -14.41 2.46 27.13
C ALA A 214 -15.10 1.72 28.29
N GLN A 215 -14.57 0.55 28.66
CA GLN A 215 -15.10 -0.26 29.75
C GLN A 215 -14.99 0.44 31.11
N GLN A 216 -13.85 1.08 31.41
CA GLN A 216 -13.69 1.85 32.64
C GLN A 216 -14.60 3.08 32.70
N MET A 217 -14.84 3.74 31.55
CA MET A 217 -15.78 4.85 31.44
C MET A 217 -17.26 4.42 31.45
N GLY A 218 -17.55 3.11 31.37
CA GLY A 218 -18.91 2.59 31.31
C GLY A 218 -19.65 2.91 30.00
N VAL A 219 -18.92 3.12 28.90
CA VAL A 219 -19.47 3.44 27.58
C VAL A 219 -19.22 2.32 26.57
N SER A 220 -19.93 2.38 25.45
CA SER A 220 -19.79 1.48 24.31
C SER A 220 -18.33 1.44 23.81
N PRO A 221 -17.77 0.24 23.56
CA PRO A 221 -16.40 0.10 23.03
C PRO A 221 -16.30 0.37 21.52
N TYR A 222 -17.43 0.39 20.80
CA TYR A 222 -17.44 0.58 19.34
C TYR A 222 -16.81 1.91 18.88
N PRO A 223 -17.15 3.08 19.47
CA PRO A 223 -16.57 4.36 19.08
C PRO A 223 -15.06 4.41 19.30
N PHE A 224 -14.60 3.76 20.37
CA PHE A 224 -13.20 3.70 20.76
C PHE A 224 -12.40 2.83 19.79
N ALA A 225 -12.89 1.64 19.48
CA ALA A 225 -12.27 0.75 18.49
C ALA A 225 -12.22 1.39 17.10
N MET A 226 -13.30 2.05 16.67
CA MET A 226 -13.34 2.76 15.38
C MET A 226 -12.39 3.96 15.34
N THR A 227 -12.23 4.67 16.46
CA THR A 227 -11.27 5.77 16.57
C THR A 227 -9.84 5.27 16.36
N ILE A 228 -9.47 4.14 16.97
CA ILE A 228 -8.16 3.52 16.76
C ILE A 228 -7.97 3.06 15.31
N ALA A 229 -9.00 2.45 14.70
CA ALA A 229 -8.92 2.00 13.31
C ALA A 229 -8.65 3.17 12.33
N ILE A 230 -9.30 4.32 12.55
CA ILE A 230 -9.09 5.52 11.74
C ILE A 230 -7.75 6.17 12.07
N ALA A 231 -7.39 6.31 13.35
CA ALA A 231 -6.13 6.91 13.78
C ALA A 231 -4.90 6.14 13.25
N ALA A 232 -4.93 4.81 13.33
CA ALA A 232 -3.87 3.96 12.80
C ALA A 232 -3.75 4.03 11.26
N SER A 233 -4.85 4.37 10.58
CA SER A 233 -4.87 4.58 9.13
C SER A 233 -4.41 6.00 8.72
N ALA A 234 -4.50 6.97 9.64
CA ALA A 234 -4.14 8.38 9.43
C ALA A 234 -2.62 8.64 9.52
N ALA A 235 -1.82 7.76 8.92
CA ALA A 235 -0.35 7.81 8.91
C ALA A 235 0.18 8.79 7.83
N PHE A 236 -0.14 10.07 7.97
CA PHE A 236 0.25 11.12 7.03
C PHE A 236 1.56 11.83 7.40
N MET A 237 1.96 11.76 8.66
CA MET A 237 3.05 12.57 9.23
C MET A 237 4.44 12.08 8.83
N THR A 238 4.60 10.80 8.48
CA THR A 238 5.89 10.18 8.20
C THR A 238 5.85 9.31 6.94
N PRO A 239 6.93 9.29 6.15
CA PRO A 239 7.03 8.41 4.99
C PRO A 239 7.32 6.96 5.38
N VAL A 240 7.93 6.74 6.55
CA VAL A 240 8.39 5.42 7.03
C VAL A 240 7.23 4.50 7.41
N SER A 241 6.12 5.06 7.89
CA SER A 241 5.00 4.27 8.42
C SER A 241 4.16 3.60 7.33
N SER A 242 4.27 4.06 6.08
CA SER A 242 3.51 3.53 4.94
C SER A 242 4.42 3.30 3.73
N PRO A 243 4.47 2.07 3.18
CA PRO A 243 5.20 1.78 1.93
C PRO A 243 4.78 2.71 0.78
N VAL A 244 3.51 3.09 0.73
CA VAL A 244 2.97 4.01 -0.30
C VAL A 244 3.61 5.40 -0.18
N ASN A 245 3.75 5.92 1.04
CA ASN A 245 4.38 7.23 1.27
C ASN A 245 5.88 7.19 0.95
N THR A 246 6.54 6.05 1.18
CA THR A 246 7.95 5.85 0.81
C THR A 246 8.13 5.81 -0.72
N LEU A 247 7.22 5.18 -1.47
CA LEU A 247 7.32 5.05 -2.93
C LEU A 247 7.30 6.41 -3.66
N VAL A 248 6.57 7.39 -3.14
CA VAL A 248 6.49 8.73 -3.75
C VAL A 248 7.66 9.64 -3.38
N LEU A 249 8.45 9.30 -2.35
CA LEU A 249 9.51 10.14 -1.82
C LEU A 249 10.65 10.34 -2.84
N GLY A 250 11.01 9.27 -3.56
CA GLY A 250 12.04 9.32 -4.61
C GLY A 250 11.59 10.13 -5.84
N PRO A 251 10.54 9.70 -6.57
CA PRO A 251 10.09 10.37 -7.79
C PRO A 251 9.56 11.80 -7.57
N GLY A 252 9.03 12.10 -6.38
CA GLY A 252 8.48 13.41 -6.03
C GLY A 252 9.49 14.38 -5.41
N GLU A 253 10.76 13.97 -5.23
CA GLU A 253 11.81 14.74 -4.54
C GLU A 253 11.39 15.29 -3.17
N TYR A 254 10.47 14.61 -2.49
CA TYR A 254 9.95 15.05 -1.18
C TYR A 254 10.98 14.84 -0.08
N ARG A 255 11.08 15.82 0.83
CA ARG A 255 11.86 15.69 2.05
C ARG A 255 10.97 15.20 3.19
N PHE A 256 11.57 14.58 4.20
CA PHE A 256 10.84 14.15 5.40
C PHE A 256 10.02 15.27 6.04
N ILE A 257 10.54 16.50 6.03
CA ILE A 257 9.85 17.67 6.60
C ILE A 257 8.57 18.04 5.83
N ASP A 258 8.48 17.73 4.54
CA ASP A 258 7.29 18.02 3.73
C ASP A 258 6.10 17.17 4.17
N PHE A 259 6.35 15.90 4.53
CA PHE A 259 5.36 15.01 5.12
C PHE A 259 4.90 15.50 6.49
N VAL A 260 5.80 15.94 7.36
CA VAL A 260 5.39 16.47 8.68
C VAL A 260 4.57 17.75 8.51
N ARG A 261 4.99 18.64 7.62
CA ARG A 261 4.36 19.95 7.40
C ARG A 261 2.92 19.85 6.91
N VAL A 262 2.63 18.89 6.03
CA VAL A 262 1.29 18.66 5.48
C VAL A 262 0.51 17.63 6.30
N GLY A 263 1.20 16.57 6.73
CA GLY A 263 0.62 15.46 7.46
C GLY A 263 0.11 15.82 8.83
N VAL A 264 0.83 16.64 9.61
CA VAL A 264 0.38 17.02 10.97
C VAL A 264 -0.96 17.79 10.92
N PRO A 265 -1.12 18.88 10.13
CA PRO A 265 -2.41 19.55 9.99
C PRO A 265 -3.53 18.63 9.51
N PHE A 266 -3.21 17.72 8.58
CA PHE A 266 -4.21 16.80 8.03
C PHE A 266 -4.63 15.73 9.05
N THR A 267 -3.69 15.17 9.82
CA THR A 267 -4.00 14.26 10.93
C THR A 267 -4.86 14.95 12.00
N LEU A 268 -4.59 16.22 12.32
CA LEU A 268 -5.42 16.99 13.26
C LEU A 268 -6.83 17.23 12.73
N LEU A 269 -6.97 17.50 11.43
CA LEU A 269 -8.28 17.62 10.78
C LEU A 269 -9.04 16.29 10.87
N VAL A 270 -8.39 15.17 10.54
CA VAL A 270 -9.00 13.83 10.63
C VAL A 270 -9.37 13.49 12.07
N MET A 271 -8.54 13.87 13.05
CA MET A 271 -8.86 13.73 14.48
C MET A 271 -10.14 14.50 14.83
N GLY A 272 -10.24 15.77 14.45
CA GLY A 272 -11.42 16.60 14.71
C GLY A 272 -12.68 16.01 14.07
N VAL A 273 -12.59 15.58 12.81
CA VAL A 273 -13.71 14.92 12.10
C VAL A 273 -14.09 13.61 12.78
N SER A 274 -13.11 12.78 13.18
CA SER A 274 -13.35 11.49 13.82
C SER A 274 -14.05 11.64 15.17
N VAL A 275 -13.58 12.56 16.02
CA VAL A 275 -14.16 12.82 17.35
C VAL A 275 -15.61 13.31 17.26
N VAL A 276 -16.00 13.97 16.17
CA VAL A 276 -17.38 14.44 15.96
C VAL A 276 -18.24 13.39 15.26
N ALA A 277 -17.75 12.78 14.17
CA ALA A 277 -18.52 11.88 13.34
C ALA A 277 -18.69 10.49 13.95
N ILE A 278 -17.67 9.95 14.61
CA ILE A 278 -17.73 8.58 15.16
C ILE A 278 -18.84 8.47 16.20
N PRO A 279 -18.98 9.37 17.19
CA PRO A 279 -20.09 9.31 18.15
C PRO A 279 -21.48 9.47 17.53
N TRP A 280 -21.56 10.02 16.32
CA TRP A 280 -22.82 10.18 15.59
C TRP A 280 -23.26 8.87 14.93
N PHE A 281 -22.32 8.12 14.35
CA PHE A 281 -22.60 6.79 13.78
C PHE A 281 -22.64 5.69 14.84
N PHE A 282 -21.83 5.81 15.88
CA PHE A 282 -21.69 4.88 16.98
C PHE A 282 -21.87 5.64 18.30
N PRO A 283 -23.08 5.67 18.89
CA PRO A 283 -23.27 6.34 20.17
C PRO A 283 -22.49 5.65 21.30
N PHE A 284 -22.10 6.46 22.29
CA PHE A 284 -21.46 6.00 23.53
C PHE A 284 -22.41 5.13 24.36
#